data_AF-A0AA88Z3W6-F1
#
_entry.id   AF-A0AA88Z3W6-F1
#
_cell.length_a   1.000
_cell.length_b   1.000
_cell.length_c   1.000
_cell.angle_alpha   90.00
_cell.angle_beta   90.00
_cell.angle_gamma   90.00
#
_symmetry.space_group_name_H-M   'P 1'
#
loop_
_entity.id
_entity.type
_entity.pdbx_description
1 polymer ?
#
loop_
_entity_poly.entity_id
_entity_poly.type
_entity_poly.pdbx_seq_one_letter_code
_entity_poly.pdbx_strand_id
1 'polypeptide(L)'
;MAFWTLVALEIDMRTIQEEFSESDDDWFGFASAQDRKDGHSLRAYLLRYADRIPEHHVVVNVELVLRSEYPPRGVRPPYLSVTHFDPGHSTDLPLTWKRNIEDFNFDSTTTYVECGYDIFDSFSDVTMDLTARGFCIEPIN
;
A
#
# COMPACT_ATOMS: atom_id res chain seq x y z
N MET A 1 1.34 -37.39 1.56
CA MET A 1 0.07 -36.81 1.08
C MET A 1 -0.33 -35.70 2.05
N ALA A 2 -0.60 -34.54 1.47
CA ALA A 2 -1.33 -33.35 1.96
C ALA A 2 -1.58 -33.19 3.47
N PHE A 3 -0.99 -32.14 4.07
CA PHE A 3 -1.66 -31.27 5.07
C PHE A 3 -0.82 -30.00 5.34
N TRP A 4 -0.54 -29.19 4.30
CA TRP A 4 0.07 -27.87 4.48
C TRP A 4 -0.47 -26.92 3.40
N THR A 5 -1.77 -26.66 3.46
CA THR A 5 -2.45 -25.66 2.63
C THR A 5 -3.25 -24.76 3.56
N LEU A 6 -2.57 -23.89 4.34
CA LEU A 6 -3.18 -22.69 4.95
C LEU A 6 -2.21 -21.73 5.69
N VAL A 7 -0.88 -21.81 5.51
CA VAL A 7 0.06 -21.03 6.35
C VAL A 7 0.75 -19.88 5.58
N ALA A 8 0.45 -19.69 4.29
CA ALA A 8 1.13 -18.67 3.47
C ALA A 8 0.36 -17.34 3.30
N LEU A 9 -0.92 -17.29 3.71
CA LEU A 9 -1.71 -16.05 3.79
C LEU A 9 -1.64 -15.39 5.18
N GLU A 10 -1.01 -16.09 6.12
CA GLU A 10 -0.73 -15.66 7.50
C GLU A 10 0.71 -15.13 7.61
N ILE A 11 1.27 -14.68 6.49
CA ILE A 11 2.44 -13.83 6.43
C ILE A 11 1.93 -12.42 6.15
N ASP A 12 1.85 -11.51 7.08
CA ASP A 12 1.62 -11.63 8.51
C ASP A 12 0.92 -10.29 8.81
N MET A 13 -0.40 -10.28 8.73
CA MET A 13 -1.20 -9.10 9.04
C MET A 13 -0.94 -8.63 10.49
N ARG A 14 -0.39 -9.53 11.31
CA ARG A 14 0.10 -9.30 12.66
C ARG A 14 1.37 -8.45 12.68
N THR A 15 2.35 -8.61 11.78
CA THR A 15 3.54 -7.71 11.73
C THR A 15 3.15 -6.30 11.31
N ILE A 16 2.24 -6.14 10.35
CA ILE A 16 1.75 -4.82 9.94
C ILE A 16 0.93 -4.18 11.07
N GLN A 17 0.07 -4.95 11.74
CA GLN A 17 -0.72 -4.47 12.88
C GLN A 17 0.16 -4.17 14.12
N GLU A 18 1.21 -4.93 14.34
CA GLU A 18 2.23 -4.69 15.38
C GLU A 18 3.05 -3.43 15.05
N GLU A 19 3.47 -3.23 13.80
CA GLU A 19 4.13 -2.01 13.32
C GLU A 19 3.23 -0.76 13.48
N PHE A 20 1.92 -0.89 13.23
CA PHE A 20 0.95 0.19 13.48
C PHE A 20 0.64 0.40 14.97
N SER A 21 0.77 -0.63 15.80
CA SER A 21 0.61 -0.50 17.26
C SER A 21 1.72 0.33 17.90
N GLU A 22 2.89 0.39 17.26
CA GLU A 22 4.02 1.24 17.65
C GLU A 22 3.96 2.66 17.04
N SER A 23 2.95 2.98 16.22
CA SER A 23 2.78 4.33 15.67
C SER A 23 2.40 5.34 16.76
N ASP A 24 3.04 6.52 16.72
CA ASP A 24 2.71 7.66 17.58
C ASP A 24 1.54 8.52 17.06
N ASP A 25 0.93 8.14 15.93
CA ASP A 25 -0.20 8.86 15.34
C ASP A 25 -1.48 8.79 16.20
N ASP A 26 -2.31 9.84 16.11
CA ASP A 26 -3.59 9.90 16.83
C ASP A 26 -4.62 8.87 16.33
N TRP A 27 -4.49 8.44 15.06
CA TRP A 27 -5.36 7.49 14.37
C TRP A 27 -4.53 6.59 13.45
N PHE A 28 -4.83 5.29 13.42
CA PHE A 28 -4.22 4.32 12.52
C PHE A 28 -5.28 3.38 11.95
N GLY A 29 -4.96 2.66 10.86
CA GLY A 29 -5.86 1.64 10.33
C GLY A 29 -5.62 1.26 8.89
N PHE A 30 -6.60 0.60 8.28
CA PHE A 30 -6.48 -0.03 6.96
C PHE A 30 -7.46 0.62 5.98
N ALA A 31 -6.97 0.89 4.76
CA ALA A 31 -7.80 1.27 3.64
C ALA A 31 -7.81 0.12 2.62
N SER A 32 -9.00 -0.30 2.20
CA SER A 32 -9.17 -1.30 1.15
C SER A 32 -10.02 -0.73 0.03
N ALA A 33 -9.61 -0.93 -1.21
CA ALA A 33 -10.32 -0.49 -2.40
C ALA A 33 -10.69 -1.69 -3.27
N GLN A 34 -11.82 -1.63 -3.95
CA GLN A 34 -12.11 -2.59 -5.03
C GLN A 34 -11.49 -2.12 -6.35
N ASP A 35 -10.89 -3.04 -7.10
CA ASP A 35 -10.39 -2.75 -8.45
C ASP A 35 -11.57 -2.64 -9.42
N ARG A 36 -12.03 -1.41 -9.66
CA ARG A 36 -13.05 -1.12 -10.65
C ARG A 36 -12.45 -0.99 -12.04
N LYS A 37 -13.17 -1.53 -13.02
CA LYS A 37 -12.79 -1.47 -14.45
C LYS A 37 -13.30 -0.21 -15.16
N ASP A 38 -14.00 0.68 -14.47
CA ASP A 38 -14.38 1.98 -15.02
C ASP A 38 -13.21 2.98 -14.88
N GLY A 39 -13.16 3.99 -15.76
CA GLY A 39 -12.01 4.90 -15.92
C GLY A 39 -11.72 5.84 -14.74
N HIS A 40 -12.34 5.62 -13.59
CA HIS A 40 -12.22 6.39 -12.36
C HIS A 40 -11.56 5.61 -11.22
N SER A 41 -11.00 4.43 -11.48
CA SER A 41 -10.27 3.67 -10.45
C SER A 41 -8.90 4.26 -10.11
N LEU A 42 -8.38 3.97 -8.91
CA LEU A 42 -7.00 4.28 -8.52
C LEU A 42 -5.99 3.80 -9.59
N ARG A 43 -6.21 2.62 -10.18
CA ARG A 43 -5.37 2.12 -11.26
C ARG A 43 -5.40 3.04 -12.48
N ALA A 44 -6.58 3.48 -12.92
CA ALA A 44 -6.71 4.44 -14.01
C ALA A 44 -6.07 5.80 -13.68
N TYR A 45 -6.10 6.21 -12.41
CA TYR A 45 -5.43 7.41 -11.93
C TYR A 45 -3.90 7.28 -12.03
N LEU A 46 -3.33 6.18 -11.51
CA LEU A 46 -1.88 5.94 -11.51
C LEU A 46 -1.32 5.75 -12.93
N LEU A 47 -2.09 5.20 -13.87
CA LEU A 47 -1.69 5.09 -15.29
C LEU A 47 -1.43 6.44 -15.96
N ARG A 48 -1.95 7.55 -15.42
CA ARG A 48 -1.61 8.91 -15.92
C ARG A 48 -0.15 9.28 -15.65
N TYR A 49 0.50 8.57 -14.74
CA TYR A 49 1.89 8.72 -14.35
C TYR A 49 2.76 7.56 -14.85
N ALA A 50 2.40 6.95 -15.98
CA ALA A 50 3.10 5.81 -16.57
C ALA A 50 4.56 6.11 -16.97
N ASP A 51 4.91 7.38 -17.13
CA ASP A 51 6.28 7.86 -17.32
C ASP A 51 7.15 7.68 -16.06
N ARG A 52 6.52 7.53 -14.88
CA ARG A 52 7.15 7.40 -13.58
C ARG A 52 6.92 6.03 -12.94
N ILE A 53 5.77 5.41 -13.22
CA ILE A 53 5.39 4.07 -12.77
C ILE A 53 5.19 3.20 -14.02
N PRO A 54 6.20 2.45 -14.46
CA PRO A 54 6.09 1.67 -15.69
C PRO A 54 4.96 0.65 -15.60
N GLU A 55 4.24 0.44 -16.71
CA GLU A 55 3.03 -0.43 -16.75
C GLU A 55 3.28 -1.87 -16.30
N HIS A 56 4.51 -2.37 -16.48
CA HIS A 56 4.91 -3.72 -16.08
C HIS A 56 5.26 -3.84 -14.59
N HIS A 57 5.43 -2.73 -13.87
CA HIS A 57 5.68 -2.77 -12.43
C HIS A 57 4.41 -3.13 -11.66
N VAL A 58 4.60 -3.84 -10.56
CA VAL A 58 3.55 -4.20 -9.62
C VAL A 58 3.54 -3.18 -8.49
N VAL A 59 2.40 -2.51 -8.28
CA VAL A 59 2.17 -1.64 -7.13
C VAL A 59 1.86 -2.51 -5.91
N VAL A 60 2.61 -2.30 -4.83
CA VAL A 60 2.50 -3.10 -3.58
C VAL A 60 2.03 -2.29 -2.39
N ASN A 61 2.22 -0.97 -2.40
CA ASN A 61 1.73 -0.08 -1.37
C ASN A 61 1.37 1.29 -1.96
N VAL A 62 0.29 1.89 -1.46
CA VAL A 62 -0.14 3.25 -1.81
C VAL A 62 -0.54 3.96 -0.52
N GLU A 63 0.18 5.02 -0.20
CA GLU A 63 -0.11 5.86 0.97
C GLU A 63 -0.61 7.23 0.50
N LEU A 64 -1.75 7.67 1.04
CA LEU A 64 -2.24 9.03 0.84
C LEU A 64 -1.72 9.94 1.95
N VAL A 65 -0.78 10.82 1.61
CA VAL A 65 -0.20 11.79 2.54
C VAL A 65 -0.95 13.11 2.40
N LEU A 66 -1.79 13.43 3.39
CA LEU A 66 -2.58 14.67 3.40
C LEU A 66 -1.76 15.88 3.88
N ARG A 67 -0.89 15.66 4.86
CA ARG A 67 0.02 16.65 5.46
C ARG A 67 1.30 15.94 5.87
N SER A 68 2.42 16.64 5.76
CA SER A 68 3.72 16.17 6.23
C SER A 68 4.57 17.37 6.62
N GLU A 69 5.25 17.30 7.76
CA GLU A 69 6.23 18.31 8.19
C GLU A 69 7.51 18.24 7.36
N TYR A 70 7.83 17.05 6.83
CA TYR A 70 9.05 16.76 6.08
C TYR A 70 8.72 16.07 4.76
N PRO A 71 8.06 16.75 3.80
CA PRO A 71 7.73 16.15 2.52
C PRO A 71 8.99 15.91 1.67
N PRO A 72 8.96 14.92 0.76
CA PRO A 72 10.01 14.72 -0.23
C PRO A 72 10.32 16.00 -1.01
N ARG A 73 11.58 16.18 -1.37
CA ARG A 73 12.03 17.42 -2.03
C ARG A 73 11.27 17.64 -3.34
N GLY A 74 10.61 18.80 -3.44
CA GLY A 74 9.89 19.19 -4.64
C GLY A 74 8.47 18.64 -4.75
N VAL A 75 7.98 17.93 -3.72
CA VAL A 75 6.60 17.43 -3.64
C VAL A 75 5.86 18.20 -2.56
N ARG A 76 4.62 18.60 -2.81
CA ARG A 76 3.77 19.24 -1.80
C ARG A 76 2.58 18.36 -1.44
N PRO A 77 2.23 18.21 -0.15
CA PRO A 77 0.98 17.58 0.24
C PRO A 77 -0.24 18.35 -0.32
N PRO A 78 -1.33 17.63 -0.70
CA PRO A 78 -1.46 16.19 -0.62
C PRO A 78 -0.78 15.45 -1.79
N TYR A 79 -0.22 14.27 -1.51
CA TYR A 79 0.38 13.40 -2.53
C TYR A 79 0.18 11.92 -2.19
N LEU A 80 0.30 11.06 -3.20
CA LEU A 80 0.43 9.62 -3.01
C LEU A 80 1.91 9.22 -2.95
N SER A 81 2.28 8.41 -1.97
CA SER A 81 3.53 7.66 -1.97
C SER A 81 3.22 6.27 -2.52
N VAL A 82 3.73 5.95 -3.71
CA VAL A 82 3.43 4.69 -4.40
C VAL A 82 4.68 3.84 -4.43
N THR A 83 4.68 2.70 -3.74
CA THR A 83 5.77 1.72 -3.82
C THR A 83 5.43 0.68 -4.87
N HIS A 84 6.37 0.44 -5.78
CA HIS A 84 6.21 -0.50 -6.88
C HIS A 84 7.54 -1.19 -7.22
N PHE A 85 7.50 -2.38 -7.81
CA PHE A 85 8.70 -3.12 -8.19
C PHE A 85 8.53 -3.81 -9.55
N ASP A 86 9.64 -4.12 -10.22
CA ASP A 86 9.64 -4.91 -11.45
C ASP A 86 9.66 -6.41 -11.08
N PRO A 87 8.62 -7.19 -11.40
CA PRO A 87 8.62 -8.63 -11.16
C PRO A 87 9.43 -9.43 -12.20
N GLY A 88 10.00 -8.76 -13.21
CA GLY A 88 10.69 -9.37 -14.33
C GLY A 88 9.77 -10.30 -15.12
N HIS A 89 10.15 -11.58 -15.21
CA HIS A 89 9.35 -12.62 -15.88
C HIS A 89 8.57 -13.50 -14.90
N SER A 90 8.50 -13.13 -13.62
CA SER A 90 7.81 -13.95 -12.63
C SER A 90 6.31 -13.94 -12.85
N THR A 91 5.71 -15.14 -12.81
CA THR A 91 4.25 -15.32 -12.86
C THR A 91 3.61 -15.39 -11.48
N ASP A 92 4.41 -15.53 -10.42
CA ASP A 92 3.95 -15.61 -9.02
C ASP A 92 4.43 -14.36 -8.25
N LEU A 93 3.66 -13.28 -8.39
CA LEU A 93 3.99 -11.97 -7.86
C LEU A 93 4.08 -11.96 -6.32
N PRO A 94 3.14 -12.57 -5.57
CA PRO A 94 3.23 -12.61 -4.11
C PRO A 94 4.48 -13.33 -3.61
N LEU A 95 4.82 -14.48 -4.20
CA LEU A 95 6.03 -15.21 -3.81
C LEU A 95 7.30 -14.43 -4.15
N THR A 96 7.31 -13.73 -5.29
CA THR A 96 8.44 -12.90 -5.71
C THR A 96 8.66 -11.74 -4.76
N TRP A 97 7.58 -11.03 -4.41
CA TRP A 97 7.62 -9.96 -3.43
C TRP A 97 8.15 -10.44 -2.08
N LYS A 98 7.61 -11.56 -1.58
CA LYS A 98 8.03 -12.15 -0.32
C LYS A 98 9.52 -12.48 -0.32
N ARG A 99 10.03 -13.12 -1.37
CA ARG A 99 11.46 -13.44 -1.50
C ARG A 99 12.33 -12.20 -1.56
N ASN A 100 11.90 -11.15 -2.27
CA ASN A 100 12.64 -9.90 -2.34
C ASN A 100 12.80 -9.24 -0.96
N ILE A 101 11.78 -9.34 -0.09
CA ILE A 101 11.87 -8.90 1.31
C ILE A 101 12.81 -9.81 2.10
N GLU A 102 12.61 -11.12 2.07
CA GLU A 102 13.39 -12.10 2.85
C GLU A 102 14.89 -12.09 2.49
N ASP A 103 15.20 -11.91 1.20
CA ASP A 103 16.57 -11.88 0.68
C ASP A 103 17.23 -10.50 0.81
N PHE A 104 16.57 -9.52 1.45
CA PHE A 104 16.96 -8.10 1.50
C PHE A 104 17.26 -7.49 0.12
N ASN A 105 16.72 -8.08 -0.94
CA ASN A 105 16.88 -7.63 -2.32
C ASN A 105 15.66 -6.80 -2.75
N PHE A 106 15.37 -5.79 -1.93
CA PHE A 106 14.19 -4.95 -2.07
C PHE A 106 14.41 -3.86 -3.13
N ASP A 107 14.45 -4.27 -4.41
CA ASP A 107 14.53 -3.33 -5.54
C ASP A 107 13.14 -2.71 -5.84
N SER A 108 12.54 -2.13 -4.80
CA SER A 108 11.30 -1.37 -4.93
C SER A 108 11.62 0.10 -5.17
N THR A 109 10.84 0.74 -6.01
CA THR A 109 10.88 2.18 -6.26
C THR A 109 9.69 2.83 -5.58
N THR A 110 9.93 3.94 -4.89
CA THR A 110 8.86 4.81 -4.39
C THR A 110 8.71 6.01 -5.30
N THR A 111 7.52 6.17 -5.86
CA THR A 111 7.15 7.31 -6.71
C THR A 111 6.14 8.20 -5.99
N TYR A 112 6.46 9.48 -5.86
CA TYR A 112 5.56 10.48 -5.27
C TYR A 112 4.68 11.15 -6.32
N VAL A 113 3.38 10.94 -6.23
CA VAL A 113 2.39 11.45 -7.19
C VAL A 113 1.62 12.60 -6.55
N GLU A 114 1.78 13.81 -7.08
CA GLU A 114 0.96 14.95 -6.61
C GLU A 114 -0.50 14.68 -6.94
N CYS A 115 -1.39 14.99 -5.99
CA CYS A 115 -2.81 14.78 -6.17
C CYS A 115 -3.62 15.95 -5.63
N GLY A 116 -4.76 16.24 -6.25
CA GLY A 116 -5.73 17.20 -5.75
C GLY A 116 -6.80 16.52 -4.90
N TYR A 117 -7.85 17.26 -4.53
CA TYR A 117 -9.03 16.71 -3.86
C TYR A 117 -9.82 15.72 -4.74
N ASP A 118 -9.57 15.71 -6.05
CA ASP A 118 -10.16 14.76 -7.00
C ASP A 118 -9.67 13.31 -6.77
N ILE A 119 -8.59 13.12 -6.00
CA ILE A 119 -8.14 11.77 -5.65
C ILE A 119 -9.16 11.01 -4.81
N PHE A 120 -9.97 11.71 -4.01
CA PHE A 120 -11.03 11.08 -3.22
C PHE A 120 -12.10 10.46 -4.11
N ASP A 121 -12.34 10.99 -5.31
CA ASP A 121 -13.23 10.37 -6.29
C ASP A 121 -12.65 9.04 -6.81
N SER A 122 -11.31 8.93 -6.88
CA SER A 122 -10.63 7.67 -7.25
C SER A 122 -10.63 6.64 -6.12
N PHE A 123 -10.90 7.09 -4.91
CA PHE A 123 -11.06 6.29 -3.70
C PHE A 123 -12.55 6.15 -3.29
N SER A 124 -13.51 6.44 -4.17
CA SER A 124 -14.94 6.41 -3.83
C SER A 124 -15.43 5.05 -3.31
N ASP A 125 -14.72 3.98 -3.68
CA ASP A 125 -15.01 2.61 -3.24
C ASP A 125 -14.03 2.11 -2.18
N VAL A 126 -13.32 3.03 -1.53
CA VAL A 126 -12.45 2.71 -0.41
C VAL A 126 -13.28 2.58 0.85
N THR A 127 -13.09 1.45 1.53
CA THR A 127 -13.45 1.33 2.94
C THR A 127 -12.20 1.63 3.76
N MET A 128 -12.28 2.69 4.57
CA MET A 128 -11.27 3.01 5.57
C MET A 128 -11.79 2.59 6.94
N ASP A 129 -11.05 1.71 7.61
CA ASP A 129 -11.23 1.42 9.03
C ASP A 129 -10.14 2.16 9.79
N LEU A 130 -10.54 3.07 10.68
CA LEU A 130 -9.63 3.89 11.47
C LEU A 130 -9.94 3.71 12.94
N THR A 131 -8.92 3.35 13.71
CA THR A 131 -8.98 3.23 15.17
C THR A 131 -8.22 4.38 15.80
N ALA A 132 -8.88 5.09 16.72
CA ALA A 132 -8.22 6.11 17.53
C ALA A 132 -7.25 5.45 18.52
N ARG A 133 -6.13 6.12 18.79
CA ARG A 133 -5.17 5.68 19.81
C ARG A 133 -5.87 5.46 21.17
N GLY A 134 -5.56 4.33 21.81
CA GLY A 134 -6.16 3.94 23.09
C GLY A 134 -7.50 3.20 23.01
N PHE A 135 -8.05 2.99 21.80
CA PHE A 135 -9.27 2.20 21.57
C PHE A 135 -9.00 0.86 20.86
N CYS A 136 -7.74 0.47 20.74
CA CYS A 136 -7.37 -0.84 20.22
C CYS A 136 -7.77 -1.92 21.25
N ILE A 137 -8.63 -2.86 20.86
CA ILE A 137 -8.91 -4.03 21.68
C ILE A 137 -7.72 -4.98 21.49
N GLU A 138 -6.81 -5.01 22.47
CA GLU A 138 -5.77 -6.04 22.51
C GLU A 138 -6.46 -7.41 22.62
N PRO A 139 -6.09 -8.40 21.78
CA PRO A 139 -6.60 -9.75 21.95
C PRO A 139 -6.22 -10.25 23.36
N ILE A 140 -7.22 -10.59 24.16
CA ILE A 140 -6.99 -11.27 25.44
C ILE A 140 -6.47 -12.67 25.08
N ASN A 141 -5.19 -12.93 25.39
CA ASN A 141 -4.54 -14.25 25.26
C ASN A 141 -5.27 -15.35 26.05
#